data_AF-A0A2C9L194-F1
#
_entry.id   AF-A0A2C9L194-F1
#
_cell.length_a   1.000
_cell.length_b   1.000
_cell.length_c   1.000
_cell.angle_alpha   90.00
_cell.angle_beta   90.00
_cell.angle_gamma   90.00
#
_symmetry.space_group_name_H-M   'P 1'
#
loop_
_entity.id
_entity.type
_entity.pdbx_description
1 polymer ?
#
loop_
_entity_poly.entity_id
_entity_poly.type
_entity_poly.pdbx_seq_one_letter_code
_entity_poly.pdbx_strand_id
1 'polypeptide(L)'
;MKIFIATLLVAYTTAQLSIPRQELGFVYKDGRSSASVKLAAYIDLTCPDSQAAFPTLLQVADSFSGEDVQLKFYLFSLPYHRNSHLISKATRFLDGFAKNSTANATVFDWIKAIYNNIDSLTTTATLNSTEIQVFDFLTNLAKTLFPVSADQFKKGAYSADIDSVTR
;
A
#
# COMPACT_ATOMS: atom_id res chain seq x y z
N MET A 1 -6.90 -62.24 15.22
CA MET A 1 -5.76 -61.30 15.25
C MET A 1 -5.49 -60.92 13.79
N LYS A 2 -5.73 -59.70 13.26
CA LYS A 2 -5.72 -58.34 13.80
C LYS A 2 -6.78 -57.50 13.06
N ILE A 3 -7.54 -56.69 13.78
CA ILE A 3 -8.46 -55.69 13.22
C ILE A 3 -7.62 -54.42 13.00
N PHE A 4 -7.45 -53.99 11.75
CA PHE A 4 -6.82 -52.71 11.43
C PHE A 4 -7.90 -51.62 11.47
N ILE A 5 -7.90 -50.80 12.52
CA ILE A 5 -8.72 -49.59 12.62
C ILE A 5 -7.94 -48.47 11.94
N ALA A 6 -8.43 -48.01 10.80
CA ALA A 6 -7.91 -46.81 10.14
C ALA A 6 -8.49 -45.56 10.83
N THR A 7 -7.69 -44.90 11.66
CA THR A 7 -8.02 -43.62 12.29
C THR A 7 -8.02 -42.52 11.23
N LEU A 8 -9.20 -42.02 10.88
CA LEU A 8 -9.37 -40.84 10.03
C LEU A 8 -8.95 -39.60 10.85
N LEU A 9 -7.73 -39.12 10.66
CA LEU A 9 -7.30 -37.81 11.18
C LEU A 9 -8.00 -36.72 10.35
N VAL A 10 -9.09 -36.17 10.88
CA VAL A 10 -9.69 -34.95 10.34
C VAL A 10 -8.77 -33.79 10.73
N ALA A 11 -7.87 -33.40 9.82
CA ALA A 11 -7.11 -32.16 9.96
C ALA A 11 -8.08 -30.99 9.81
N TYR A 12 -8.32 -30.24 10.88
CA TYR A 12 -9.05 -28.98 10.83
C TYR A 12 -8.20 -27.97 10.03
N THR A 13 -8.43 -27.88 8.72
CA THR A 13 -7.92 -26.77 7.93
C THR A 13 -8.73 -25.54 8.28
N THR A 14 -8.19 -24.67 9.14
CA THR A 14 -8.71 -23.30 9.29
C THR A 14 -8.37 -22.52 8.02
N ALA A 15 -9.17 -22.69 6.97
CA ALA A 15 -9.06 -21.92 5.73
C ALA A 15 -9.67 -20.51 5.87
N GLN A 16 -9.77 -19.99 7.10
CA GLN A 16 -10.30 -18.67 7.34
C GLN A 16 -9.22 -17.64 7.03
N LEU A 17 -9.49 -16.80 6.04
CA LEU A 17 -8.66 -15.63 5.78
C LEU A 17 -8.58 -14.81 7.06
N SER A 18 -7.35 -14.52 7.51
CA SER A 18 -7.14 -13.68 8.69
C SER A 18 -7.81 -12.33 8.45
N ILE A 19 -8.72 -11.93 9.34
CA ILE A 19 -9.33 -10.60 9.30
C ILE A 19 -8.19 -9.58 9.42
N PRO A 20 -8.02 -8.64 8.47
CA PRO A 20 -6.98 -7.63 8.57
C PRO A 20 -7.08 -6.90 9.91
N ARG A 21 -5.94 -6.78 10.62
CA ARG A 21 -5.88 -6.10 11.93
C ARG A 21 -6.23 -4.62 11.85
N GLN A 22 -6.10 -4.03 10.66
CA GLN A 22 -6.41 -2.64 10.37
C GLN A 22 -7.28 -2.57 9.11
N GLU A 23 -8.15 -1.57 9.06
CA GLU A 23 -8.89 -1.24 7.85
C GLU A 23 -7.93 -1.03 6.67
N LEU A 24 -8.29 -1.59 5.52
CA LEU A 24 -7.56 -1.41 4.28
C LEU A 24 -7.80 -0.02 3.69
N GLY A 25 -6.82 0.43 2.92
CA GLY A 25 -6.86 1.71 2.22
C GLY A 25 -6.44 2.90 3.09
N PHE A 26 -6.38 4.05 2.43
CA PHE A 26 -5.83 5.30 2.96
C PHE A 26 -6.88 6.38 2.83
N VAL A 27 -7.35 6.89 3.97
CA VAL A 27 -8.31 8.01 4.02
C VAL A 27 -7.56 9.31 3.77
N TYR A 28 -8.04 10.09 2.81
CA TYR A 28 -7.49 11.42 2.56
C TYR A 28 -8.02 12.44 3.57
N LYS A 29 -7.10 13.19 4.19
CA LYS A 29 -7.37 14.27 5.16
C LYS A 29 -8.40 13.87 6.23
N ASP A 30 -9.44 14.69 6.41
CA ASP A 30 -10.46 14.64 7.47
C ASP A 30 -11.72 13.85 7.07
N GLY A 31 -11.67 13.10 5.96
CA GLY A 31 -12.79 12.28 5.50
C GLY A 31 -13.30 11.32 6.58
N ARG A 32 -14.55 11.48 7.02
CA ARG A 32 -15.11 10.69 8.12
C ARG A 32 -15.72 9.37 7.65
N SER A 33 -15.64 8.35 8.49
CA SER A 33 -16.29 7.06 8.23
C SER A 33 -17.82 7.16 8.18
N SER A 34 -18.39 8.23 8.72
CA SER A 34 -19.82 8.57 8.67
C SER A 34 -20.20 9.46 7.48
N ALA A 35 -19.28 9.74 6.55
CA ALA A 35 -19.56 10.65 5.44
C ALA A 35 -20.74 10.18 4.58
N SER A 36 -21.53 11.13 4.09
CA SER A 36 -22.72 10.88 3.27
C SER A 36 -22.37 10.15 1.95
N VAL A 37 -21.25 10.53 1.33
CA VAL A 37 -20.70 9.89 0.14
C VAL A 37 -19.33 9.32 0.43
N LYS A 38 -19.10 8.06 0.03
CA LYS A 38 -17.81 7.38 0.16
C LYS A 38 -17.27 7.06 -1.22
N LEU A 39 -16.20 7.75 -1.61
CA LEU A 39 -15.51 7.54 -2.87
C LEU A 39 -14.31 6.60 -2.64
N ALA A 40 -14.42 5.39 -3.17
CA ALA A 40 -13.34 4.40 -3.17
C ALA A 40 -12.58 4.46 -4.49
N ALA A 41 -11.29 4.82 -4.44
CA ALA A 41 -10.42 4.85 -5.60
C ALA A 41 -9.42 3.68 -5.55
N TYR A 42 -9.53 2.74 -6.50
CA TYR A 42 -8.57 1.66 -6.67
C TYR A 42 -7.49 2.11 -7.65
N ILE A 43 -6.27 2.28 -7.16
CA ILE A 43 -5.19 2.90 -7.93
C ILE A 43 -3.91 2.06 -7.90
N ASP A 44 -3.15 2.14 -8.98
CA ASP A 44 -1.80 1.58 -9.06
C ASP A 44 -0.79 2.73 -9.14
N LEU A 45 0.19 2.75 -8.22
CA LEU A 45 1.17 3.84 -8.14
C LEU A 45 2.20 3.86 -9.28
N THR A 46 2.17 2.85 -10.14
CA THR A 46 2.97 2.75 -11.37
C THR A 46 2.12 2.86 -12.64
N CYS A 47 0.83 3.16 -12.52
CA CYS A 47 -0.08 3.39 -13.65
C CYS A 47 -0.19 4.90 -13.99
N PRO A 48 0.14 5.31 -15.23
CA PRO A 48 0.00 6.70 -15.67
C PRO A 48 -1.44 7.23 -15.59
N ASP A 49 -2.46 6.39 -15.83
CA ASP A 49 -3.85 6.82 -15.73
C ASP A 49 -4.26 7.07 -14.26
N SER A 50 -3.74 6.25 -13.33
CA SER A 50 -3.93 6.47 -11.89
C SER A 50 -3.25 7.76 -11.43
N GLN A 51 -2.05 8.05 -11.96
CA GLN A 51 -1.37 9.33 -11.76
C GLN A 51 -2.21 10.49 -12.30
N ALA A 52 -2.75 10.38 -13.52
CA ALA A 52 -3.54 11.44 -14.14
C ALA A 52 -4.83 11.74 -13.36
N ALA A 53 -5.48 10.70 -12.82
CA ALA A 53 -6.68 10.85 -12.00
C ALA A 53 -6.39 11.43 -10.60
N PHE A 54 -5.17 11.26 -10.08
CA PHE A 54 -4.83 11.58 -8.70
C PHE A 54 -5.17 13.02 -8.28
N PRO A 55 -4.74 14.08 -9.01
CA PRO A 55 -5.07 15.46 -8.63
C PRO A 55 -6.57 15.75 -8.59
N THR A 56 -7.35 15.23 -9.55
CA THR A 56 -8.79 15.44 -9.60
C THR A 56 -9.50 14.75 -8.45
N LEU A 57 -9.07 13.54 -8.07
CA LEU A 57 -9.61 12.84 -6.90
C LEU A 57 -9.39 13.67 -5.62
N LEU A 58 -8.18 14.20 -5.42
CA LEU A 58 -7.89 15.06 -4.28
C LEU A 58 -8.72 16.35 -4.31
N GLN A 59 -8.88 16.97 -5.48
CA GLN A 59 -9.70 18.16 -5.66
C GLN A 59 -11.18 17.91 -5.28
N VAL A 60 -11.73 16.75 -5.63
CA VAL A 60 -13.08 16.37 -5.22
C VAL A 60 -13.17 16.33 -3.70
N ALA A 61 -12.25 15.64 -3.02
CA ALA A 61 -12.25 15.59 -1.55
C ALA A 61 -12.06 16.96 -0.91
N ASP A 62 -11.24 17.83 -1.51
CA ASP A 62 -10.98 19.19 -1.01
C ASP A 62 -12.14 20.16 -1.24
N SER A 63 -13.07 19.83 -2.14
CA SER A 63 -14.23 20.69 -2.45
C SER A 63 -15.40 20.48 -1.50
N PHE A 64 -15.37 19.44 -0.67
CA PHE A 64 -16.44 19.08 0.25
C PHE A 64 -15.90 18.91 1.67
N SER A 65 -16.76 19.02 2.68
CA SER A 65 -16.34 18.72 4.05
C SER A 65 -16.09 17.22 4.21
N GLY A 66 -15.25 16.83 5.18
CA GLY A 66 -15.06 15.43 5.54
C GLY A 66 -16.33 14.71 6.04
N GLU A 67 -17.40 15.45 6.37
CA GLU A 67 -18.72 14.90 6.71
C GLU A 67 -19.57 14.61 5.45
N ASP A 68 -19.30 15.28 4.34
CA ASP A 68 -20.04 15.10 3.10
C ASP A 68 -19.40 14.02 2.22
N VAL A 69 -18.07 14.07 2.04
CA VAL A 69 -17.33 13.18 1.16
C VAL A 69 -16.11 12.60 1.87
N GLN A 70 -16.03 11.27 1.93
CA GLN A 70 -14.80 10.56 2.27
C GLN A 70 -14.16 10.01 0.98
N LEU A 71 -12.93 10.44 0.69
CA LEU A 71 -12.08 9.80 -0.30
C LEU A 71 -11.16 8.78 0.38
N LYS A 72 -11.24 7.52 -0.08
CA LYS A 72 -10.37 6.44 0.38
C LYS A 72 -9.68 5.76 -0.80
N PHE A 73 -8.36 5.68 -0.70
CA PHE A 73 -7.52 5.06 -1.71
C PHE A 73 -7.23 3.61 -1.35
N TYR A 74 -7.43 2.71 -2.29
CA TYR A 74 -7.05 1.31 -2.21
C TYR A 74 -5.95 1.06 -3.24
N LEU A 75 -4.81 0.53 -2.80
CA LEU A 75 -3.76 0.17 -3.74
C LEU A 75 -4.12 -1.15 -4.40
N PHE A 76 -4.16 -1.14 -5.72
CA PHE A 76 -4.49 -2.27 -6.55
C PHE A 76 -3.31 -2.55 -7.48
N SER A 77 -2.38 -3.39 -7.02
CA SER A 77 -1.16 -3.66 -7.77
C SER A 77 -1.45 -4.51 -8.99
N LEU A 78 -1.28 -3.93 -10.19
CA LEU A 78 -1.50 -4.66 -11.43
C LEU A 78 -0.35 -5.66 -11.66
N PRO A 79 -0.64 -6.93 -11.99
CA PRO A 79 0.37 -7.99 -12.04
C PRO A 79 1.40 -7.80 -13.18
N TYR A 80 1.08 -6.97 -14.18
CA TYR A 80 1.98 -6.63 -15.30
C TYR A 80 2.83 -5.38 -15.03
N HIS A 81 2.63 -4.69 -13.90
CA HIS A 81 3.49 -3.61 -13.46
C HIS A 81 4.53 -4.13 -12.47
N ARG A 82 5.77 -4.28 -12.95
CA ARG A 82 6.86 -4.96 -12.23
C ARG A 82 7.07 -4.49 -10.79
N ASN A 83 7.00 -3.17 -10.56
CA ASN A 83 7.35 -2.58 -9.27
C ASN A 83 6.11 -2.27 -8.41
N SER A 84 4.90 -2.50 -8.92
CA SER A 84 3.64 -2.05 -8.31
C SER A 84 3.40 -2.67 -6.92
N HIS A 85 3.63 -3.98 -6.81
CA HIS A 85 3.45 -4.70 -5.55
C HIS A 85 4.45 -4.23 -4.48
N LEU A 86 5.74 -4.11 -4.83
CA LEU A 86 6.77 -3.61 -3.92
C LEU A 86 6.45 -2.20 -3.42
N ILE A 87 6.02 -1.31 -4.32
CA ILE A 87 5.63 0.06 -3.98
C ILE A 87 4.39 0.06 -3.07
N SER A 88 3.44 -0.85 -3.27
CA SER A 88 2.26 -0.97 -2.42
C SER A 88 2.60 -1.43 -1.00
N LYS A 89 3.53 -2.38 -0.87
CA LYS A 89 4.13 -2.80 0.42
C LYS A 89 4.82 -1.65 1.13
N ALA A 90 5.69 -0.93 0.41
CA ALA A 90 6.37 0.25 0.95
C ALA A 90 5.38 1.33 1.42
N THR A 91 4.34 1.59 0.62
CA THR A 91 3.29 2.58 0.94
C THR A 91 2.55 2.20 2.22
N ARG A 92 2.14 0.94 2.36
CA ARG A 92 1.44 0.46 3.56
C ARG A 92 2.31 0.53 4.80
N PHE A 93 3.60 0.21 4.67
CA PHE A 93 4.55 0.36 5.77
C PHE A 93 4.70 1.82 6.19
N LEU A 94 4.90 2.73 5.22
CA LEU A 94 5.09 4.16 5.51
C LEU A 94 3.85 4.81 6.13
N ASP A 95 2.64 4.39 5.76
CA ASP A 95 1.41 4.81 6.44
C ASP A 95 1.42 4.42 7.92
N GLY A 96 1.77 3.17 8.22
CA GLY A 96 1.91 2.70 9.60
C GLY A 96 3.04 3.43 10.34
N PHE A 97 4.17 3.65 9.68
CA PHE A 97 5.31 4.37 10.26
C PHE A 97 4.96 5.82 10.59
N ALA A 98 4.32 6.54 9.67
CA ALA A 98 3.93 7.94 9.85
C ALA A 98 2.99 8.11 11.05
N LYS A 99 2.00 7.22 11.20
CA LYS A 99 1.06 7.23 12.34
C LYS A 99 1.71 6.99 13.70
N ASN A 100 2.89 6.37 13.73
CA ASN A 100 3.61 6.00 14.95
C ASN A 100 4.93 6.76 15.12
N SER A 101 5.18 7.82 14.35
CA SER A 101 6.42 8.60 14.39
C SER A 101 6.15 10.10 14.44
N THR A 102 7.21 10.90 14.55
CA THR A 102 7.16 12.37 14.49
C THR A 102 7.17 12.90 13.05
N ALA A 103 6.83 12.06 12.06
CA ALA A 103 6.81 12.46 10.67
C ALA A 103 5.70 13.49 10.40
N ASN A 104 6.05 14.59 9.74
CA ASN A 104 5.06 15.56 9.25
C ASN A 104 4.42 15.11 7.92
N ALA A 105 5.12 14.26 7.16
CA ALA A 105 4.64 13.74 5.89
C ALA A 105 3.56 12.68 6.09
N THR A 106 2.59 12.68 5.18
CA THR A 106 1.50 11.71 5.11
C THR A 106 1.77 10.66 4.03
N VAL A 107 1.00 9.57 4.04
CA VAL A 107 1.03 8.59 2.95
C VAL A 107 0.69 9.22 1.59
N PHE A 108 -0.10 10.30 1.54
CA PHE A 108 -0.42 10.99 0.29
C PHE A 108 0.76 11.80 -0.25
N ASP A 109 1.66 12.29 0.61
CA ASP A 109 2.93 12.90 0.18
C ASP A 109 3.85 11.85 -0.45
N TRP A 110 3.87 10.64 0.11
CA TRP A 110 4.56 9.50 -0.50
C TRP A 110 3.97 9.12 -1.86
N ILE A 111 2.64 8.98 -1.95
CA ILE A 111 1.95 8.66 -3.21
C ILE A 111 2.28 9.71 -4.28
N LYS A 112 2.22 11.00 -3.91
CA LYS A 112 2.61 12.10 -4.80
C LYS A 112 4.07 12.00 -5.23
N ALA A 113 4.98 11.65 -4.32
CA ALA A 113 6.40 11.49 -4.64
C ALA A 113 6.66 10.31 -5.57
N ILE A 114 5.95 9.19 -5.41
CA ILE A 114 5.99 8.08 -6.36
C ILE A 114 5.52 8.54 -7.74
N TYR A 115 4.37 9.19 -7.82
CA TYR A 115 3.84 9.69 -9.08
C TYR A 115 4.80 10.66 -9.77
N ASN A 116 5.43 11.58 -9.03
CA ASN A 116 6.43 12.48 -9.60
C ASN A 116 7.68 11.77 -10.14
N ASN A 117 7.89 10.50 -9.79
CA ASN A 117 9.01 9.67 -10.20
C ASN A 117 8.57 8.41 -10.98
N ILE A 118 7.34 8.37 -11.48
CA ILE A 118 6.74 7.17 -12.09
C ILE A 118 7.53 6.69 -13.31
N ASP A 119 8.09 7.61 -14.10
CA ASP A 119 8.86 7.29 -15.31
C ASP A 119 10.08 6.40 -15.00
N SER A 120 10.70 6.63 -13.84
CA SER A 120 11.84 5.85 -13.34
C SER A 120 11.43 4.49 -12.74
N LEU A 121 10.14 4.27 -12.52
CA LEU A 121 9.56 3.12 -11.83
C LEU A 121 8.69 2.24 -12.73
N THR A 122 8.61 2.54 -14.02
CA THR A 122 7.88 1.70 -14.98
C THR A 122 8.59 0.38 -15.25
N THR A 123 7.86 -0.63 -15.73
CA THR A 123 8.43 -1.93 -16.13
C THR A 123 9.57 -1.77 -17.14
N THR A 124 9.43 -0.84 -18.09
CA THR A 124 10.44 -0.57 -19.12
C THR A 124 11.68 0.11 -18.52
N ALA A 125 11.49 1.12 -17.65
CA ALA A 125 12.60 1.85 -17.04
C ALA A 125 13.47 0.96 -16.14
N THR A 126 12.86 -0.01 -15.46
CA THR A 126 13.58 -0.92 -14.56
C THR A 126 13.96 -2.24 -15.21
N LEU A 127 13.83 -2.41 -16.53
CA LEU A 127 14.06 -3.67 -17.24
C LEU A 127 15.42 -4.31 -16.87
N ASN A 128 16.49 -3.51 -16.90
CA ASN A 128 17.85 -3.94 -16.58
C ASN A 128 18.26 -3.70 -15.12
N SER A 129 17.34 -3.21 -14.29
CA SER A 129 17.60 -2.96 -12.87
C SER A 129 17.40 -4.23 -12.05
N THR A 130 18.22 -4.40 -11.02
CA THR A 130 17.98 -5.39 -9.97
C THR A 130 16.90 -4.89 -9.01
N GLU A 131 16.27 -5.82 -8.27
CA GLU A 131 15.31 -5.46 -7.23
C GLU A 131 15.93 -4.57 -6.15
N ILE A 132 17.22 -4.79 -5.83
CA ILE A 132 17.97 -3.99 -4.86
C ILE A 132 18.10 -2.54 -5.34
N GLN A 133 18.42 -2.31 -6.62
CA GLN A 133 18.53 -0.95 -7.16
C GLN A 133 17.21 -0.18 -7.10
N VAL A 134 16.10 -0.84 -7.43
CA VAL A 134 14.76 -0.25 -7.30
C VAL A 134 14.44 0.01 -5.83
N PHE A 135 14.77 -0.92 -4.94
CA PHE A 135 14.55 -0.76 -3.51
C PHE A 135 15.35 0.38 -2.90
N ASP A 136 16.62 0.55 -3.30
CA ASP A 136 17.48 1.63 -2.87
C ASP A 136 16.95 2.99 -3.33
N PHE A 137 16.43 3.06 -4.57
CA PHE A 137 15.72 4.24 -5.06
C PHE A 137 14.53 4.61 -4.15
N LEU A 138 13.66 3.64 -3.86
CA LEU A 138 12.51 3.85 -2.99
C LEU A 138 12.91 4.23 -1.57
N THR A 139 13.98 3.63 -1.04
CA THR A 139 14.53 3.92 0.29
C THR A 139 15.03 5.37 0.36
N ASN A 140 15.79 5.79 -0.65
CA ASN A 140 16.29 7.16 -0.71
C ASN A 140 15.17 8.17 -0.83
N LEU A 141 14.15 7.88 -1.65
CA LEU A 141 12.96 8.72 -1.76
C LEU A 141 12.20 8.79 -0.42
N ALA A 142 11.99 7.66 0.26
CA ALA A 142 11.28 7.61 1.53
C ALA A 142 11.98 8.45 2.62
N LYS A 143 13.31 8.41 2.67
CA LYS A 143 14.13 9.21 3.60
C LYS A 143 14.01 10.72 3.39
N THR A 144 13.59 11.18 2.22
CA THR A 144 13.35 12.62 1.98
C THR A 144 12.07 13.12 2.66
N LEU A 145 11.11 12.23 2.90
CA LEU A 145 9.78 12.57 3.43
C LEU A 145 9.61 12.14 4.89
N PHE A 146 10.18 11.00 5.26
CA PHE A 146 10.00 10.38 6.58
C PHE A 146 11.34 10.24 7.29
N PRO A 147 11.39 10.40 8.63
CA PRO A 147 12.57 10.14 9.44
C PRO A 147 12.82 8.63 9.62
N VAL A 148 12.72 7.85 8.55
CA VAL A 148 12.88 6.39 8.53
C VAL A 148 14.32 6.02 8.18
N SER A 149 14.89 5.04 8.88
CA SER A 149 16.19 4.48 8.51
C SER A 149 16.06 3.45 7.36
N ALA A 150 17.16 3.21 6.64
CA ALA A 150 17.18 2.18 5.58
C ALA A 150 16.81 0.79 6.12
N ASP A 151 17.28 0.45 7.32
CA ASP A 151 16.96 -0.83 7.98
C ASP A 151 15.49 -0.91 8.37
N GLN A 152 14.90 0.16 8.88
CA GLN A 152 13.47 0.21 9.22
C GLN A 152 12.62 0.05 7.96
N PHE A 153 12.99 0.76 6.89
CA PHE A 153 12.29 0.68 5.60
C PHE A 153 12.37 -0.72 5.00
N LYS A 154 13.56 -1.34 4.99
CA LYS A 154 13.76 -2.73 4.54
C LYS A 154 12.97 -3.74 5.35
N LYS A 155 13.08 -3.70 6.68
CA LYS A 155 12.36 -4.63 7.57
C LYS A 155 10.84 -4.46 7.43
N GLY A 156 10.37 -3.22 7.31
CA GLY A 156 8.96 -2.91 7.16
C GLY A 156 8.38 -3.38 5.83
N ALA A 157 8.98 -2.94 4.72
CA ALA A 157 8.51 -3.23 3.37
C ALA A 157 8.66 -4.71 2.96
N TYR A 158 9.47 -5.51 3.66
CA TYR A 158 9.60 -6.96 3.42
C TYR A 158 9.09 -7.83 4.60
N SER A 159 8.36 -7.25 5.55
CA SER A 159 7.80 -8.03 6.67
C SER A 159 6.68 -8.99 6.22
N ALA A 160 6.57 -10.15 6.86
CA ALA A 160 5.45 -11.07 6.61
C ALA A 160 4.09 -10.46 6.98
N ASP A 161 4.09 -9.56 7.98
CA ASP A 161 2.89 -8.84 8.38
C ASP A 161 2.39 -7.94 7.23
N ILE A 162 3.30 -7.26 6.51
CA ILE A 162 2.91 -6.41 5.39
C ILE A 162 2.27 -7.23 4.26
N ASP A 163 2.78 -8.45 4.00
CA ASP A 163 2.24 -9.35 2.97
C ASP A 163 0.80 -9.78 3.25
N SER A 164 0.36 -9.76 4.51
CA SER A 164 -1.02 -10.09 4.88
C SER A 164 -2.00 -8.95 4.63
N VAL A 165 -1.51 -7.70 4.54
CA VAL A 165 -2.32 -6.48 4.41
C VAL A 165 -2.12 -5.76 3.08
N THR A 166 -1.39 -6.36 2.14
CA THR A 166 -1.16 -5.85 0.77
C THR A 166 -1.44 -6.90 -0.31
N ARG A 167 -2.39 -7.81 -0.05
CA ARG A 167 -2.82 -8.86 -0.99
C ARG A 167 -3.79 -8.34 -2.03
#